data_AF-A0A521AIV1-F1
#
_entry.id   AF-A0A521AIV1-F1
#
_cell.length_a   1.000
_cell.length_b   1.000
_cell.length_c   1.000
_cell.angle_alpha   90.00
_cell.angle_beta   90.00
_cell.angle_gamma   90.00
#
_symmetry.space_group_name_H-M   'P 1'
#
loop_
_entity.id
_entity.type
_entity.pdbx_description
1 polymer ?
#
loop_
_entity_poly.entity_id
_entity_poly.type
_entity_poly.pdbx_seq_one_letter_code
_entity_poly.pdbx_strand_id
1 'polypeptide(L)'
;MTFWALIIATAVLIAVFLGISILRRRDTREPSTAYDLQVYREQLASVDRDLARGVIADADAERVRTEISRRILAADAQMQSLSEPQGPSKWISVAASIFVAAILVGGGSWMYLKLGAAGLPDQPLSLRLEMADALRTERPSQAEAEAATPPAPLPQLDESYASLLGQLRETVSGRPDDLQGHILLAQHEANAGNFHAAYKAQQRVIELSGNTAPADAYSHLAEMMILATNGYISPEAEDALKQSLQRDPRHGPALYYLGQMMVQVGRPDIGYRIWVDALGSAPTNAPWATAIRAQMDDLAFRAGVFNAAPIPAGNPGPGEDDIEAAASLTAQERQEMILGMVEQLSDRLATEGGSPEEWARLIGALGVVGDIDRATAIYAEAQSVFSDNDNALAILGAAAAQAGVTQ
;
A
#
# COMPACT_ATOMS: atom_id res chain seq x y z
N MET A 1 -22.77 -18.63 -11.74
CA MET A 1 -24.21 -18.72 -11.39
C MET A 1 -24.45 -19.07 -9.93
N THR A 2 -23.70 -20.02 -9.36
CA THR A 2 -23.80 -20.41 -7.93
C THR A 2 -23.54 -19.25 -6.95
N PHE A 3 -22.51 -18.43 -7.22
CA PHE A 3 -22.19 -17.24 -6.40
C PHE A 3 -23.37 -16.25 -6.31
N TRP A 4 -23.95 -15.88 -7.45
CA TRP A 4 -25.10 -14.97 -7.52
C TRP A 4 -26.32 -15.53 -6.78
N ALA A 5 -26.63 -16.81 -6.97
CA ALA A 5 -27.71 -17.46 -6.25
C ALA A 5 -27.49 -17.41 -4.73
N LEU A 6 -26.27 -17.63 -4.26
CA LEU A 6 -25.93 -17.60 -2.84
C LEU A 6 -26.03 -16.20 -2.24
N ILE A 7 -25.54 -15.17 -2.93
CA ILE A 7 -25.63 -13.78 -2.45
C ILE A 7 -27.07 -13.30 -2.43
N ILE A 8 -27.85 -13.55 -3.49
CA ILE A 8 -29.26 -13.16 -3.54
C ILE A 8 -30.03 -13.89 -2.44
N ALA A 9 -29.81 -15.20 -2.26
CA ALA A 9 -30.44 -15.96 -1.18
C ALA A 9 -30.08 -15.40 0.20
N THR A 10 -28.82 -15.02 0.42
CA THR A 10 -28.36 -14.42 1.67
C THR A 10 -29.00 -13.05 1.92
N ALA A 11 -29.06 -12.19 0.89
CA ALA A 11 -29.69 -10.88 0.98
C ALA A 11 -31.20 -10.98 1.25
N VAL A 12 -31.88 -11.93 0.60
CA VAL A 12 -33.30 -12.23 0.86
C VAL A 12 -33.49 -12.75 2.29
N LEU A 13 -32.62 -13.65 2.76
CA LEU A 13 -32.68 -14.17 4.13
C LEU A 13 -32.51 -13.05 5.17
N ILE A 14 -31.55 -12.15 4.97
CA ILE A 14 -31.36 -10.95 5.81
C ILE A 14 -32.62 -10.07 5.79
N ALA A 15 -33.18 -9.80 4.61
CA ALA A 15 -34.40 -9.02 4.47
C ALA A 15 -35.60 -9.67 5.16
N VAL A 16 -35.72 -11.00 5.12
CA VAL A 16 -36.75 -11.77 5.84
C VAL A 16 -36.56 -11.63 7.35
N PHE A 17 -35.35 -11.77 7.88
CA PHE A 17 -35.09 -11.61 9.33
C PHE A 17 -35.40 -10.18 9.80
N LEU A 18 -35.01 -9.17 9.03
CA LEU A 18 -35.35 -7.78 9.31
C LEU A 18 -36.87 -7.56 9.25
N GLY A 19 -37.54 -8.12 8.24
CA GLY A 19 -38.99 -8.07 8.10
C GLY A 19 -39.72 -8.73 9.27
N ILE A 20 -39.28 -9.92 9.71
CA ILE A 20 -39.84 -10.60 10.90
C ILE A 20 -39.66 -9.73 12.14
N SER A 21 -38.52 -9.06 12.30
CA SER A 21 -38.27 -8.16 13.42
C SER A 21 -39.24 -6.96 13.41
N ILE A 22 -39.49 -6.36 12.24
CA ILE A 22 -40.42 -5.23 12.06
C ILE A 22 -41.88 -5.69 12.25
N LEU A 23 -42.22 -6.89 11.81
CA LEU A 23 -43.58 -7.46 11.87
C LEU A 23 -43.92 -8.07 13.24
N ARG A 24 -42.92 -8.43 14.05
CA ARG A 24 -43.11 -8.86 15.43
C ARG A 24 -43.65 -7.69 16.25
N ARG A 25 -44.97 -7.70 16.47
CA ARG A 25 -45.59 -6.87 17.51
C ARG A 25 -44.88 -7.14 18.83
N ARG A 26 -44.58 -6.08 19.57
CA ARG A 26 -44.37 -6.18 21.02
C ARG A 26 -45.72 -6.54 21.66
N ASP A 27 -46.14 -7.80 21.55
CA ASP A 27 -47.24 -8.36 22.34
C ASP A 27 -46.75 -8.66 23.76
N THR A 28 -46.00 -7.74 24.37
CA THR A 28 -45.43 -7.90 25.71
C THR A 28 -46.17 -7.05 26.73
N ARG A 29 -47.51 -7.10 26.69
CA ARG A 29 -48.39 -6.79 27.84
C ARG A 29 -49.69 -7.59 27.69
N GLU A 30 -49.63 -8.91 27.92
CA GLU A 30 -50.80 -9.59 28.50
C GLU A 30 -51.14 -8.94 29.86
N PRO A 31 -52.42 -8.91 30.24
CA PRO A 31 -53.04 -7.70 30.75
C PRO A 31 -53.10 -7.73 32.28
N SER A 32 -52.12 -7.10 32.93
CA SER A 32 -52.21 -6.82 34.38
C SER A 32 -53.54 -6.13 34.72
N THR A 33 -54.01 -5.26 33.84
CA THR A 33 -55.30 -4.57 33.95
C THR A 33 -56.53 -5.49 33.87
N ALA A 34 -56.48 -6.61 33.14
CA ALA A 34 -57.59 -7.57 33.07
C ALA A 34 -57.64 -8.47 34.31
N TYR A 35 -56.47 -8.82 34.85
CA TYR A 35 -56.38 -9.52 36.13
C TYR A 35 -56.87 -8.63 37.28
N ASP A 36 -56.45 -7.37 37.32
CA ASP A 36 -56.92 -6.39 38.31
C ASP A 36 -58.44 -6.20 38.29
N LEU A 37 -59.06 -6.22 37.10
CA LEU A 37 -60.52 -6.14 36.95
C LEU A 37 -61.25 -7.35 37.56
N GLN A 38 -60.70 -8.56 37.41
CA GLN A 38 -61.25 -9.77 38.04
C GLN A 38 -61.15 -9.68 39.56
N VAL A 39 -60.00 -9.24 40.08
CA VAL A 39 -59.78 -9.04 41.52
C VAL A 39 -60.75 -8.00 42.10
N TYR A 40 -60.95 -6.87 41.44
CA TYR A 40 -61.90 -5.85 41.92
C TYR A 40 -63.35 -6.33 41.92
N ARG A 41 -63.76 -7.17 40.95
CA ARG A 41 -65.10 -7.80 40.95
C ARG A 41 -65.27 -8.78 42.11
N GLU A 42 -64.23 -9.55 42.41
CA GLU A 42 -64.24 -10.46 43.55
C GLU A 42 -64.26 -9.73 44.90
N GLN A 43 -63.53 -8.61 45.01
CA GLN A 43 -63.57 -7.71 46.18
C GLN A 43 -64.95 -7.06 46.37
N LEU A 44 -65.63 -6.69 45.28
CA LEU A 44 -67.00 -6.18 45.36
C LEU A 44 -67.95 -7.24 45.94
N ALA A 45 -67.84 -8.49 45.45
CA ALA A 45 -68.64 -9.61 45.93
C ALA A 45 -68.29 -10.06 47.36
N SER A 46 -67.07 -9.80 47.86
CA SER A 46 -66.74 -10.03 49.28
C SER A 46 -67.38 -8.97 50.18
N VAL A 47 -67.41 -7.70 49.76
CA VAL A 47 -68.09 -6.62 50.52
C VAL A 47 -69.57 -6.95 50.71
N ASP A 48 -70.24 -7.46 49.67
CA ASP A 48 -71.64 -7.88 49.76
C ASP A 48 -71.86 -9.03 50.76
N ARG A 49 -70.92 -9.99 50.80
CA ARG A 49 -70.97 -11.12 51.74
C ARG A 49 -70.68 -10.69 53.18
N ASP A 50 -69.75 -9.76 53.38
CA ASP A 50 -69.36 -9.27 54.71
C ASP A 50 -70.44 -8.36 55.31
N LEU A 51 -71.16 -7.60 54.47
CA LEU A 51 -72.35 -6.86 54.87
C LEU A 51 -73.48 -7.82 55.30
N ALA A 52 -73.75 -8.86 54.52
CA ALA A 52 -74.77 -9.86 54.85
C ALA A 52 -74.47 -10.64 56.15
N ARG A 53 -73.18 -10.72 56.54
CA ARG A 53 -72.73 -11.36 57.79
C ARG A 53 -72.68 -10.39 58.98
N GLY A 54 -72.95 -9.10 58.77
CA GLY A 54 -72.89 -8.06 59.81
C GLY A 54 -71.47 -7.72 60.29
N VAL A 55 -70.44 -8.04 59.51
CA VAL A 55 -69.03 -7.78 59.86
C VAL A 55 -68.67 -6.31 59.65
N ILE A 56 -69.40 -5.63 58.76
CA ILE A 56 -69.24 -4.21 58.42
C ILE A 56 -70.58 -3.48 58.54
N ALA A 57 -70.55 -2.19 58.88
CA ALA A 57 -71.75 -1.36 58.94
C ALA A 57 -72.21 -0.94 57.52
N ASP A 58 -73.51 -0.73 57.32
CA ASP A 58 -74.10 -0.32 56.02
C ASP A 58 -73.41 0.92 55.42
N ALA A 59 -73.11 1.91 56.26
CA ALA A 59 -72.46 3.15 55.82
C ALA A 59 -71.03 2.92 55.30
N ASP A 60 -70.29 1.97 55.90
CA ASP A 60 -68.94 1.61 55.45
C ASP A 60 -68.97 0.75 54.19
N ALA A 61 -69.95 -0.14 54.06
CA ALA A 61 -70.13 -0.97 52.87
C ALA A 61 -70.41 -0.13 51.61
N GLU A 62 -71.29 0.87 51.70
CA GLU A 62 -71.59 1.78 50.59
C GLU A 62 -70.37 2.62 50.17
N ARG A 63 -69.56 3.06 51.15
CA ARG A 63 -68.31 3.79 50.88
C ARG A 63 -67.29 2.92 50.13
N VAL A 64 -67.08 1.69 50.60
CA VAL A 64 -66.13 0.74 49.97
C VAL A 64 -66.62 0.32 48.59
N ARG A 65 -67.93 0.05 48.42
CA ARG A 65 -68.56 -0.25 47.12
C ARG A 65 -68.33 0.86 46.11
N THR A 66 -68.51 2.10 46.53
CA THR A 66 -68.28 3.28 45.66
C THR A 66 -66.82 3.39 45.24
N GLU A 67 -65.87 3.15 46.15
CA GLU A 67 -64.44 3.22 45.87
C GLU A 67 -63.98 2.09 44.93
N ILE A 68 -64.41 0.85 45.17
CA ILE A 68 -64.13 -0.30 44.30
C ILE A 68 -64.76 -0.09 42.92
N SER A 69 -66.01 0.38 42.84
CA SER A 69 -66.67 0.67 41.57
C SER A 69 -65.93 1.75 40.77
N ARG A 70 -65.43 2.79 41.45
CA ARG A 70 -64.59 3.83 40.82
C ARG A 70 -63.28 3.26 40.27
N ARG A 71 -62.65 2.32 40.99
CA ARG A 71 -61.43 1.62 40.54
C ARG A 71 -61.70 0.70 39.36
N ILE A 72 -62.84 0.01 39.33
CA ILE A 72 -63.28 -0.79 38.17
C ILE A 72 -63.44 0.09 36.94
N LEU A 73 -64.14 1.23 37.07
CA LEU A 73 -64.33 2.17 35.94
C LEU A 73 -63.00 2.78 35.47
N ALA A 74 -62.09 3.11 36.38
CA ALA A 74 -60.76 3.62 36.04
C ALA A 74 -59.91 2.57 35.31
N ALA A 75 -59.95 1.31 35.77
CA ALA A 75 -59.25 0.20 35.14
C ALA A 75 -59.84 -0.14 33.75
N ASP A 76 -61.17 -0.09 33.60
CA ASP A 76 -61.85 -0.29 32.31
C ASP A 76 -61.53 0.83 31.31
N ALA A 77 -61.55 2.09 31.75
CA ALA A 77 -61.13 3.23 30.92
C ALA A 77 -59.65 3.13 30.50
N GLN A 78 -58.77 2.67 31.40
CA GLN A 78 -57.36 2.42 31.07
C GLN A 78 -57.22 1.26 30.07
N MET A 79 -58.04 0.21 30.18
CA MET A 79 -58.06 -0.91 29.23
C MET A 79 -58.55 -0.49 27.84
N GLN A 80 -59.59 0.35 27.77
CA GLN A 80 -60.06 0.92 26.50
C GLN A 80 -58.98 1.81 25.86
N SER A 81 -58.24 2.60 26.63
CA SER A 81 -57.12 3.42 26.12
C SER A 81 -55.92 2.59 25.64
N LEU A 82 -55.71 1.39 26.22
CA LEU A 82 -54.68 0.43 25.80
C LEU A 82 -55.11 -0.44 24.60
N SER A 83 -56.40 -0.46 24.29
CA SER A 83 -56.98 -1.22 23.17
C SER A 83 -56.87 -0.49 21.83
N GLU A 84 -56.50 0.80 21.85
CA GLU A 84 -56.12 1.48 20.61
C GLU A 84 -54.82 0.89 20.05
N PRO A 85 -54.77 0.52 18.76
CA PRO A 85 -53.60 -0.09 18.17
C PRO A 85 -52.41 0.87 18.23
N GLN A 86 -51.52 0.68 19.22
CA GLN A 86 -50.26 1.40 19.31
C GLN A 86 -49.26 0.79 18.32
N GLY A 87 -49.17 1.38 17.12
CA GLY A 87 -48.14 1.05 16.13
C GLY A 87 -48.56 1.33 14.68
N PRO A 88 -47.61 1.36 13.74
CA PRO A 88 -47.92 1.46 12.32
C PRO A 88 -48.80 0.28 11.86
N SER A 89 -49.67 0.53 10.88
CA SER A 89 -50.53 -0.53 10.34
C SER A 89 -49.68 -1.69 9.77
N LYS A 90 -50.25 -2.91 9.75
CA LYS A 90 -49.57 -4.09 9.19
C LYS A 90 -49.13 -3.84 7.74
N TRP A 91 -49.94 -3.13 6.97
CA TRP A 91 -49.62 -2.75 5.59
C TRP A 91 -48.39 -1.85 5.49
N ILE A 92 -48.27 -0.84 6.36
CA ILE A 92 -47.09 0.04 6.41
C ILE A 92 -45.83 -0.77 6.74
N SER A 93 -45.93 -1.70 7.68
CA SER A 93 -44.81 -2.56 8.09
C SER A 93 -44.37 -3.53 6.98
N VAL A 94 -45.34 -4.09 6.24
CA VAL A 94 -45.07 -4.93 5.06
C VAL A 94 -44.46 -4.11 3.92
N ALA A 95 -45.02 -2.94 3.62
CA ALA A 95 -44.51 -2.04 2.59
C ALA A 95 -43.07 -1.60 2.89
N ALA A 96 -42.78 -1.24 4.14
CA ALA A 96 -41.43 -0.91 4.59
C ALA A 96 -40.46 -2.11 4.44
N SER A 97 -40.91 -3.32 4.77
CA SER A 97 -40.09 -4.54 4.63
C SER A 97 -39.76 -4.84 3.16
N ILE A 98 -40.75 -4.71 2.26
CA ILE A 98 -40.56 -4.89 0.82
C ILE A 98 -39.59 -3.82 0.28
N PHE A 99 -39.76 -2.57 0.72
CA PHE A 99 -38.89 -1.47 0.30
C PHE A 99 -37.43 -1.71 0.72
N VAL A 100 -37.19 -2.15 1.96
CA VAL A 100 -35.86 -2.52 2.44
C VAL A 100 -35.28 -3.69 1.62
N ALA A 101 -36.08 -4.73 1.34
CA ALA A 101 -35.64 -5.85 0.52
C ALA A 101 -35.25 -5.41 -0.91
N ALA A 102 -36.05 -4.51 -1.51
CA ALA A 102 -35.80 -3.95 -2.83
C ALA A 102 -34.51 -3.11 -2.85
N ILE A 103 -34.25 -2.32 -1.81
CA ILE A 103 -32.99 -1.57 -1.68
C ILE A 103 -31.80 -2.52 -1.54
N LEU A 104 -31.89 -3.54 -0.69
CA LEU A 104 -30.78 -4.46 -0.46
C LEU A 104 -30.42 -5.25 -1.72
N VAL A 105 -31.41 -5.88 -2.35
CA VAL A 105 -31.17 -6.72 -3.54
C VAL A 105 -30.98 -5.87 -4.78
N GLY A 106 -31.90 -4.95 -5.04
CA GLY A 106 -31.90 -4.10 -6.24
C GLY A 106 -30.79 -3.05 -6.19
N GLY A 107 -30.63 -2.35 -5.07
CA GLY A 107 -29.56 -1.38 -4.86
C GLY A 107 -28.18 -2.03 -4.85
N GLY A 108 -28.02 -3.18 -4.17
CA GLY A 108 -26.77 -3.94 -4.20
C GLY A 108 -26.38 -4.40 -5.60
N SER A 109 -27.36 -4.94 -6.36
CA SER A 109 -27.14 -5.34 -7.76
C SER A 109 -26.79 -4.14 -8.65
N TRP A 110 -27.51 -3.03 -8.51
CA TRP A 110 -27.23 -1.80 -9.25
C TRP A 110 -25.84 -1.24 -8.94
N MET A 111 -25.43 -1.24 -7.68
CA MET A 111 -24.10 -0.81 -7.26
C MET A 111 -23.02 -1.72 -7.84
N TYR A 112 -23.20 -3.03 -7.83
CA TYR A 112 -22.28 -3.97 -8.48
C TYR A 112 -22.20 -3.75 -10.00
N LEU A 113 -23.33 -3.48 -10.67
CA LEU A 113 -23.32 -3.19 -12.11
C LEU A 113 -22.61 -1.87 -12.45
N LYS A 114 -22.55 -0.92 -11.50
CA LYS A 114 -21.90 0.39 -11.69
C LYS A 114 -20.42 0.41 -11.29
N LEU A 115 -20.06 -0.25 -10.19
CA LEU A 115 -18.70 -0.23 -9.63
C LEU A 115 -17.94 -1.55 -9.81
N GLY A 116 -18.66 -2.65 -9.95
CA GLY A 116 -18.08 -3.98 -10.06
C GLY A 116 -17.70 -4.36 -11.49
N ALA A 117 -17.00 -5.49 -11.62
CA ALA A 117 -16.57 -6.04 -12.90
C ALA A 117 -17.62 -7.02 -13.46
N ALA A 118 -18.84 -6.52 -13.70
CA ALA A 118 -19.90 -7.35 -14.25
C ALA A 118 -19.52 -7.88 -15.65
N GLY A 119 -19.53 -9.21 -15.82
CA GLY A 119 -19.16 -9.88 -17.07
C GLY A 119 -17.70 -10.30 -17.16
N LEU A 120 -16.85 -9.95 -16.18
CA LEU A 120 -15.51 -10.55 -16.10
C LEU A 120 -15.63 -12.01 -15.64
N PRO A 121 -15.06 -12.98 -16.38
CA PRO A 121 -14.99 -14.37 -15.93
C PRO A 121 -14.00 -14.50 -14.76
N ASP A 122 -14.16 -15.56 -13.98
CA ASP A 122 -13.21 -15.90 -12.93
C ASP A 122 -11.81 -16.12 -13.53
N GLN A 123 -10.78 -15.55 -12.90
CA GLN A 123 -9.39 -15.68 -13.32
C GLN A 123 -8.61 -16.52 -12.30
N PRO A 124 -8.71 -17.87 -12.37
CA PRO A 124 -7.94 -18.74 -11.47
C PRO A 124 -6.44 -18.51 -11.66
N LEU A 125 -5.65 -18.87 -10.64
CA LEU A 125 -4.20 -18.64 -10.65
C LEU A 125 -3.53 -19.27 -11.89
N SER A 126 -3.92 -20.48 -12.29
CA SER A 126 -3.37 -21.14 -13.48
C SER A 126 -3.58 -20.34 -14.75
N LEU A 127 -4.78 -19.77 -14.95
CA LEU A 127 -5.08 -18.93 -16.11
C LEU A 127 -4.25 -17.65 -16.08
N ARG A 128 -4.09 -17.02 -14.90
CA ARG A 128 -3.27 -15.81 -14.78
C ARG A 128 -1.79 -16.07 -15.08
N LEU A 129 -1.26 -17.24 -14.72
CA LEU A 129 0.10 -17.64 -15.07
C LEU A 129 0.26 -17.87 -16.58
N GLU A 130 -0.70 -18.55 -17.21
CA GLU A 130 -0.70 -18.73 -18.67
C GLU A 130 -0.79 -17.39 -19.42
N MET A 131 -1.66 -16.49 -18.97
CA MET A 131 -1.75 -15.14 -19.52
C MET A 131 -0.45 -14.34 -19.35
N ALA A 132 0.21 -14.47 -18.19
CA ALA A 132 1.48 -13.81 -17.93
C ALA A 132 2.62 -14.36 -18.84
N ASP A 133 2.65 -15.68 -19.05
CA ASP A 133 3.62 -16.31 -19.95
C ASP A 133 3.39 -15.93 -21.41
N ALA A 134 2.11 -15.85 -21.83
CA ALA A 134 1.74 -15.34 -23.15
C ALA A 134 2.18 -13.89 -23.32
N LEU A 135 1.86 -13.00 -22.37
CA LEU A 135 2.31 -11.61 -22.37
C LEU A 135 3.84 -11.53 -22.47
N ARG A 136 4.57 -12.32 -21.69
CA ARG A 136 6.04 -12.31 -21.70
C ARG A 136 6.63 -12.75 -23.04
N THR A 137 6.04 -13.75 -23.68
CA THR A 137 6.55 -14.41 -24.91
C THR A 137 6.15 -13.65 -26.17
N GLU A 138 4.96 -13.07 -26.19
CA GLU A 138 4.40 -12.33 -27.33
C GLU A 138 4.73 -10.83 -27.29
N ARG A 139 5.64 -10.42 -26.40
CA ARG A 139 6.11 -9.04 -26.29
C ARG A 139 6.68 -8.55 -27.63
N PRO A 140 6.22 -7.39 -28.15
CA PRO A 140 6.83 -6.76 -29.32
C PRO A 140 8.32 -6.53 -29.14
N SER A 141 9.07 -6.71 -30.22
CA SER A 141 10.49 -6.32 -30.29
C SER A 141 10.65 -4.81 -30.05
N GLN A 142 11.87 -4.39 -29.74
CA GLN A 142 12.20 -2.97 -29.59
C GLN A 142 11.73 -2.13 -30.79
N ALA A 143 12.02 -2.59 -32.01
CA ALA A 143 11.68 -1.84 -33.22
C ALA A 143 10.16 -1.74 -33.46
N GLU A 144 9.41 -2.82 -33.17
CA GLU A 144 7.95 -2.82 -33.28
C GLU A 144 7.31 -1.90 -32.23
N ALA A 145 7.82 -1.94 -30.99
CA ALA A 145 7.36 -1.07 -29.92
C ALA A 145 7.65 0.41 -30.23
N GLU A 146 8.83 0.74 -30.74
CA GLU A 146 9.16 2.10 -31.17
C GLU A 146 8.26 2.57 -32.32
N ALA A 147 8.00 1.72 -33.32
CA ALA A 147 7.12 2.06 -34.43
C ALA A 147 5.66 2.26 -34.00
N ALA A 148 5.22 1.56 -32.94
CA ALA A 148 3.90 1.71 -32.35
C ALA A 148 3.82 2.90 -31.37
N THR A 149 4.95 3.44 -30.92
CA THR A 149 5.02 4.55 -29.97
C THR A 149 4.99 5.87 -30.73
N PRO A 150 4.04 6.78 -30.45
CA PRO A 150 4.07 8.12 -31.04
C PRO A 150 5.40 8.82 -30.71
N PRO A 151 6.08 9.43 -31.69
CA PRO A 151 7.35 10.08 -31.44
C PRO A 151 7.16 11.22 -30.42
N ALA A 152 7.88 11.15 -29.31
CA ALA A 152 7.90 12.21 -28.34
C ALA A 152 8.51 13.47 -28.97
N PRO A 153 7.92 14.66 -28.77
CA PRO A 153 8.55 15.89 -29.22
C PRO A 153 9.89 16.04 -28.52
N LEU A 154 10.95 16.20 -29.31
CA LEU A 154 12.29 16.41 -28.77
C LEU A 154 12.33 17.76 -28.01
N PRO A 155 13.03 17.81 -26.86
CA PRO A 155 13.28 19.07 -26.17
C PRO A 155 13.90 20.10 -27.11
N GLN A 156 13.50 21.36 -26.96
CA GLN A 156 14.14 22.44 -27.71
C GLN A 156 15.54 22.68 -27.14
N LEU A 157 16.55 22.38 -27.95
CA LEU A 157 17.95 22.57 -27.59
C LEU A 157 18.36 24.02 -27.86
N ASP A 158 19.27 24.53 -27.03
CA ASP A 158 20.00 25.75 -27.36
C ASP A 158 20.77 25.58 -28.69
N GLU A 159 20.82 26.63 -29.50
CA GLU A 159 21.41 26.57 -30.84
C GLU A 159 22.89 26.18 -30.81
N SER A 160 23.64 26.63 -29.78
CA SER A 160 25.04 26.28 -29.62
C SER A 160 25.22 24.78 -29.33
N TYR A 161 24.37 24.22 -28.46
CA TYR A 161 24.40 22.81 -28.12
C TYR A 161 23.97 21.93 -29.31
N ALA A 162 22.93 22.34 -30.04
CA ALA A 162 22.48 21.65 -31.24
C ALA A 162 23.59 21.58 -32.31
N SER A 163 24.33 22.68 -32.51
CA SER A 163 25.48 22.73 -33.41
C SER A 163 26.61 21.80 -32.98
N LEU A 164 26.97 21.79 -31.69
CA LEU A 164 27.98 20.89 -31.13
C LEU A 164 27.59 19.42 -31.29
N LEU A 165 26.33 19.07 -31.02
CA LEU A 165 25.82 17.72 -31.22
C LEU A 165 25.86 17.31 -32.70
N GLY A 166 25.55 18.24 -33.62
CA GLY A 166 25.72 18.04 -35.05
C GLY A 166 27.17 17.73 -35.46
N GLN A 167 28.14 18.50 -34.94
CA GLN A 167 29.56 18.27 -35.18
C GLN A 167 30.04 16.94 -34.58
N LEU A 168 29.54 16.55 -33.42
CA LEU A 168 29.83 15.27 -32.78
C LEU A 168 29.35 14.11 -33.66
N ARG A 169 28.11 14.15 -34.17
CA ARG A 169 27.56 13.15 -35.11
C ARG A 169 28.45 12.99 -36.33
N GLU A 170 28.83 14.10 -36.97
CA GLU A 170 29.68 14.08 -38.16
C GLU A 170 31.05 13.47 -37.86
N THR A 171 31.68 13.91 -36.76
CA THR A 171 33.01 13.46 -36.34
C THR A 171 33.02 11.96 -36.05
N VAL A 172 32.01 11.46 -35.34
CA VAL A 172 31.88 10.03 -34.99
C VAL A 172 31.58 9.20 -36.23
N SER A 173 30.80 9.71 -37.19
CA SER A 173 30.56 9.00 -38.46
C SER A 173 31.84 8.78 -39.27
N GLY A 174 32.76 9.75 -39.25
CA GLY A 174 34.07 9.64 -39.89
C GLY A 174 35.09 8.80 -39.12
N ARG A 175 34.78 8.42 -37.87
CA ARG A 175 35.65 7.65 -36.97
C ARG A 175 34.86 6.54 -36.27
N PRO A 176 34.40 5.50 -36.99
CA PRO A 176 33.51 4.48 -36.45
C PRO A 176 34.13 3.62 -35.32
N ASP A 177 35.45 3.62 -35.19
CA ASP A 177 36.20 2.88 -34.17
C ASP A 177 36.63 3.74 -32.97
N ASP A 178 36.22 5.02 -32.93
CA ASP A 178 36.51 5.93 -31.82
C ASP A 178 35.54 5.67 -30.64
N LEU A 179 35.95 4.82 -29.71
CA LEU A 179 35.18 4.48 -28.51
C LEU A 179 34.75 5.72 -27.72
N GLN A 180 35.66 6.69 -27.51
CA GLN A 180 35.35 7.90 -26.75
C GLN A 180 34.30 8.75 -27.47
N GLY A 181 34.40 8.83 -28.81
CA GLY A 181 33.40 9.48 -29.64
C GLY A 181 32.01 8.87 -29.46
N HIS A 182 31.88 7.55 -29.47
CA HIS A 182 30.60 6.87 -29.26
C HIS A 182 30.05 7.03 -27.83
N ILE A 183 30.91 7.05 -26.81
CA ILE A 183 30.49 7.32 -25.42
C ILE A 183 29.88 8.72 -25.32
N LEU A 184 30.55 9.73 -25.86
CA LEU A 184 30.05 11.10 -25.87
C LEU A 184 28.74 11.20 -26.67
N LEU A 185 28.67 10.54 -27.83
CA LEU A 185 27.48 10.56 -28.66
C LEU A 185 26.28 9.94 -27.94
N ALA A 186 26.44 8.78 -27.30
CA ALA A 186 25.37 8.13 -26.54
C ALA A 186 24.84 9.04 -25.42
N GLN A 187 25.73 9.65 -24.65
CA GLN A 187 25.35 10.56 -23.56
C GLN A 187 24.61 11.80 -24.08
N HIS A 188 25.14 12.47 -25.11
CA HIS A 188 24.58 13.72 -25.57
C HIS A 188 23.28 13.55 -26.36
N GLU A 189 23.11 12.43 -27.07
CA GLU A 189 21.83 12.05 -27.68
C GLU A 189 20.77 11.75 -26.62
N ALA A 190 21.13 11.04 -25.54
CA ALA A 190 20.21 10.78 -24.43
C ALA A 190 19.79 12.09 -23.74
N ASN A 191 20.74 12.99 -23.48
CA ASN A 191 20.45 14.33 -22.93
C ASN A 191 19.56 15.17 -23.87
N ALA A 192 19.68 14.97 -25.18
CA ALA A 192 18.84 15.60 -26.19
C ALA A 192 17.45 14.94 -26.34
N GLY A 193 17.15 13.90 -25.55
CA GLY A 193 15.91 13.13 -25.64
C GLY A 193 15.82 12.21 -26.87
N ASN A 194 16.88 12.12 -27.68
CA ASN A 194 16.94 11.26 -28.86
C ASN A 194 17.43 9.86 -28.48
N PHE A 195 16.60 9.15 -27.72
CA PHE A 195 16.97 7.86 -27.14
C PHE A 195 17.27 6.78 -28.19
N HIS A 196 16.64 6.85 -29.37
CA HIS A 196 16.96 5.94 -30.48
C HIS A 196 18.43 6.05 -30.91
N ALA A 197 18.89 7.28 -31.19
CA ALA A 197 20.29 7.50 -31.55
C ALA A 197 21.23 7.19 -30.38
N ALA A 198 20.81 7.49 -29.15
CA ALA A 198 21.58 7.22 -27.94
C ALA A 198 21.88 5.73 -27.77
N TYR A 199 20.86 4.86 -27.83
CA TYR A 199 21.10 3.43 -27.64
C TYR A 199 21.89 2.82 -28.81
N LYS A 200 21.76 3.35 -30.04
CA LYS A 200 22.59 2.92 -31.19
C LYS A 200 24.07 3.24 -30.97
N ALA A 201 24.38 4.42 -30.46
CA ALA A 201 25.75 4.77 -30.07
C ALA A 201 26.23 3.90 -28.91
N GLN A 202 25.39 3.64 -27.91
CA GLN A 202 25.72 2.78 -26.77
C GLN A 202 25.97 1.32 -27.17
N GLN A 203 25.26 0.78 -28.15
CA GLN A 203 25.56 -0.53 -28.74
C GLN A 203 26.98 -0.54 -29.31
N ARG A 204 27.39 0.53 -30.00
CA ARG A 204 28.75 0.64 -30.53
C ARG A 204 29.81 0.76 -29.43
N VAL A 205 29.51 1.46 -28.33
CA VAL A 205 30.37 1.49 -27.13
C VAL A 205 30.61 0.08 -26.60
N ILE A 206 29.55 -0.74 -26.47
CA ILE A 206 29.64 -2.11 -26.00
C ILE A 206 30.44 -2.99 -26.98
N GLU A 207 30.18 -2.87 -28.29
CA GLU A 207 30.91 -3.61 -29.32
C GLU A 207 32.41 -3.32 -29.30
N LEU A 208 32.79 -2.03 -29.22
CA LEU A 208 34.17 -1.58 -29.19
C LEU A 208 34.88 -1.95 -27.87
N SER A 209 34.14 -1.97 -26.76
CA SER A 209 34.64 -2.42 -25.47
C SER A 209 34.76 -3.95 -25.37
N GLY A 210 34.03 -4.69 -26.19
CA GLY A 210 34.00 -6.15 -26.19
C GLY A 210 33.72 -6.73 -24.79
N ASN A 211 34.52 -7.72 -24.38
CA ASN A 211 34.33 -8.41 -23.10
C ASN A 211 34.64 -7.54 -21.86
N THR A 212 35.27 -6.38 -22.02
CA THR A 212 35.57 -5.48 -20.89
C THR A 212 34.47 -4.47 -20.62
N ALA A 213 33.37 -4.49 -21.38
CA ALA A 213 32.22 -3.62 -21.14
C ALA A 213 31.66 -3.84 -19.70
N PRO A 214 31.57 -2.78 -18.87
CA PRO A 214 31.09 -2.88 -17.49
C PRO A 214 29.57 -3.13 -17.42
N ALA A 215 29.07 -3.51 -16.24
CA ALA A 215 27.64 -3.72 -16.01
C ALA A 215 26.79 -2.48 -16.36
N ASP A 216 27.30 -1.28 -16.04
CA ASP A 216 26.65 0.00 -16.33
C ASP A 216 26.41 0.23 -17.82
N ALA A 217 27.33 -0.22 -18.69
CA ALA A 217 27.20 -0.01 -20.13
C ALA A 217 25.94 -0.70 -20.67
N TYR A 218 25.63 -1.90 -20.18
CA TYR A 218 24.42 -2.64 -20.53
C TYR A 218 23.17 -2.10 -19.85
N SER A 219 23.30 -1.60 -18.61
CA SER A 219 22.19 -0.95 -17.91
C SER A 219 21.74 0.33 -18.64
N HIS A 220 22.67 1.19 -19.03
CA HIS A 220 22.38 2.40 -19.80
C HIS A 220 21.79 2.06 -21.18
N LEU A 221 22.29 1.00 -21.82
CA LEU A 221 21.70 0.51 -23.08
C LEU A 221 20.22 0.18 -22.89
N ALA A 222 19.89 -0.63 -21.87
CA ALA A 222 18.52 -1.00 -21.58
C ALA A 222 17.65 0.22 -21.25
N GLU A 223 18.14 1.13 -20.40
CA GLU A 223 17.43 2.35 -20.01
C GLU A 223 17.11 3.22 -21.23
N MET A 224 18.06 3.46 -22.12
CA MET A 224 17.81 4.23 -23.35
C MET A 224 16.77 3.56 -24.26
N MET A 225 16.78 2.22 -24.36
CA MET A 225 15.77 1.47 -25.12
C MET A 225 14.37 1.58 -24.49
N ILE A 226 14.30 1.54 -23.16
CA ILE A 226 13.06 1.69 -22.40
C ILE A 226 12.51 3.11 -22.54
N LEU A 227 13.37 4.12 -22.48
CA LEU A 227 12.99 5.53 -22.67
C LEU A 227 12.53 5.80 -24.11
N ALA A 228 13.16 5.17 -25.11
CA ALA A 228 12.73 5.25 -26.51
C ALA A 228 11.31 4.70 -26.75
N THR A 229 10.80 3.85 -25.84
CA THR A 229 9.45 3.26 -25.90
C THR A 229 8.54 3.72 -24.76
N ASN A 230 8.86 4.88 -24.17
CA ASN A 230 8.08 5.52 -23.10
C ASN A 230 7.81 4.59 -21.89
N GLY A 231 8.81 3.78 -21.51
CA GLY A 231 8.76 2.93 -20.33
C GLY A 231 8.44 1.46 -20.58
N TYR A 232 8.31 1.01 -21.83
CA TYR A 232 8.12 -0.41 -22.16
C TYR A 232 9.46 -1.17 -22.11
N ILE A 233 9.47 -2.35 -21.46
CA ILE A 233 10.67 -3.21 -21.42
C ILE A 233 10.56 -4.30 -22.49
N SER A 234 11.16 -4.04 -23.66
CA SER A 234 11.27 -4.96 -24.78
C SER A 234 12.13 -6.21 -24.47
N PRO A 235 12.02 -7.29 -25.27
CA PRO A 235 12.91 -8.45 -25.15
C PRO A 235 14.39 -8.07 -25.24
N GLU A 236 14.77 -7.16 -26.13
CA GLU A 236 16.16 -6.73 -26.31
C GLU A 236 16.65 -5.87 -25.14
N ALA A 237 15.79 -5.01 -24.57
CA ALA A 237 16.10 -4.29 -23.34
C ALA A 237 16.26 -5.27 -22.16
N GLU A 238 15.40 -6.29 -22.04
CA GLU A 238 15.56 -7.36 -21.04
C GLU A 238 16.90 -8.08 -21.19
N ASP A 239 17.33 -8.38 -22.40
CA ASP A 239 18.61 -9.04 -22.63
C ASP A 239 19.80 -8.15 -22.24
N ALA A 240 19.72 -6.83 -22.49
CA ALA A 240 20.70 -5.89 -21.96
C ALA A 240 20.70 -5.86 -20.41
N LEU A 241 19.54 -5.85 -19.75
CA LEU A 241 19.45 -5.95 -18.29
C LEU A 241 20.08 -7.24 -17.76
N LYS A 242 19.84 -8.38 -18.41
CA LYS A 242 20.49 -9.66 -18.05
C LYS A 242 21.99 -9.60 -18.21
N GLN A 243 22.50 -8.97 -19.28
CA GLN A 243 23.95 -8.80 -19.49
C GLN A 243 24.59 -7.93 -18.40
N SER A 244 23.86 -6.92 -17.91
CA SER A 244 24.26 -6.13 -16.75
C SER A 244 24.34 -6.99 -15.49
N LEU A 245 23.29 -7.76 -15.19
CA LEU A 245 23.22 -8.63 -14.00
C LEU A 245 24.19 -9.82 -14.03
N GLN A 246 24.60 -10.28 -15.21
CA GLN A 246 25.67 -11.28 -15.33
C GLN A 246 27.03 -10.75 -14.87
N ARG A 247 27.24 -9.42 -14.97
CA ARG A 247 28.49 -8.76 -14.58
C ARG A 247 28.44 -8.29 -13.13
N ASP A 248 27.31 -7.72 -12.72
CA ASP A 248 27.01 -7.38 -11.34
C ASP A 248 25.60 -7.86 -10.96
N PRO A 249 25.48 -9.00 -10.25
CA PRO A 249 24.18 -9.54 -9.82
C PRO A 249 23.36 -8.60 -8.92
N ARG A 250 24.00 -7.60 -8.29
CA ARG A 250 23.34 -6.63 -7.41
C ARG A 250 23.24 -5.24 -8.04
N HIS A 251 23.35 -5.15 -9.37
CA HIS A 251 23.23 -3.88 -10.08
C HIS A 251 21.83 -3.29 -9.91
N GLY A 252 21.71 -2.28 -9.04
CA GLY A 252 20.44 -1.71 -8.60
C GLY A 252 19.52 -1.23 -9.73
N PRO A 253 20.00 -0.42 -10.68
CA PRO A 253 19.21 0.02 -11.83
C PRO A 253 18.69 -1.15 -12.69
N ALA A 254 19.49 -2.20 -12.90
CA ALA A 254 19.02 -3.35 -13.67
C ALA A 254 17.95 -4.16 -12.91
N LEU A 255 18.10 -4.34 -11.60
CA LEU A 255 17.08 -4.99 -10.76
C LEU A 255 15.78 -4.16 -10.71
N TYR A 256 15.89 -2.84 -10.70
CA TYR A 256 14.73 -1.93 -10.79
C TYR A 256 13.91 -2.22 -12.05
N TYR A 257 14.53 -2.15 -13.23
CA TYR A 257 13.82 -2.39 -14.49
C TYR A 257 13.36 -3.84 -14.67
N LEU A 258 14.12 -4.82 -14.17
CA LEU A 258 13.69 -6.22 -14.23
C LEU A 258 12.43 -6.45 -13.38
N GLY A 259 12.38 -5.90 -12.17
CA GLY A 259 11.17 -5.95 -11.35
C GLY A 259 9.99 -5.22 -12.00
N GLN A 260 10.22 -4.06 -12.63
CA GLN A 260 9.20 -3.33 -13.37
C GLN A 260 8.66 -4.14 -14.56
N MET A 261 9.54 -4.82 -15.31
CA MET A 261 9.16 -5.71 -16.40
C MET A 261 8.28 -6.86 -15.90
N MET A 262 8.62 -7.45 -14.75
CA MET A 262 7.78 -8.50 -14.15
C MET A 262 6.37 -7.99 -13.82
N VAL A 263 6.22 -6.73 -13.40
CA VAL A 263 4.90 -6.10 -13.22
C VAL A 263 4.17 -5.94 -14.56
N GLN A 264 4.86 -5.47 -15.61
CA GLN A 264 4.27 -5.30 -16.95
C GLN A 264 3.75 -6.61 -17.55
N VAL A 265 4.45 -7.73 -17.31
CA VAL A 265 4.02 -9.06 -17.80
C VAL A 265 3.06 -9.79 -16.84
N GLY A 266 2.49 -9.10 -15.86
CA GLY A 266 1.48 -9.68 -14.96
C GLY A 266 2.03 -10.60 -13.88
N ARG A 267 3.31 -10.47 -13.52
CA ARG A 267 4.01 -11.20 -12.45
C ARG A 267 4.48 -10.28 -11.31
N PRO A 268 3.55 -9.55 -10.65
CA PRO A 268 3.89 -8.71 -9.50
C PRO A 268 4.50 -9.52 -8.35
N ASP A 269 4.20 -10.81 -8.26
CA ASP A 269 4.79 -11.73 -7.28
C ASP A 269 6.31 -11.90 -7.47
N ILE A 270 6.78 -11.94 -8.73
CA ILE A 270 8.22 -12.00 -9.02
C ILE A 270 8.84 -10.62 -8.86
N GLY A 271 8.19 -9.58 -9.40
CA GLY A 271 8.66 -8.20 -9.29
C GLY A 271 8.88 -7.77 -7.84
N TYR A 272 7.94 -8.11 -6.96
CA TYR A 272 8.04 -7.85 -5.53
C TYR A 272 9.29 -8.47 -4.91
N ARG A 273 9.57 -9.76 -5.20
CA ARG A 273 10.74 -10.45 -4.66
C ARG A 273 12.06 -9.86 -5.17
N ILE A 274 12.12 -9.52 -6.45
CA ILE A 274 13.30 -8.87 -7.05
C ILE A 274 13.59 -7.54 -6.34
N TRP A 275 12.56 -6.72 -6.13
CA TRP A 275 12.71 -5.41 -5.50
C TRP A 275 13.00 -5.48 -4.00
N VAL A 276 12.44 -6.46 -3.28
CA VAL A 276 12.79 -6.71 -1.88
C VAL A 276 14.28 -7.07 -1.76
N ASP A 277 14.77 -7.96 -2.61
CA ASP A 277 16.19 -8.36 -2.64
C ASP A 277 17.10 -7.17 -2.99
N ALA A 278 16.73 -6.41 -4.04
CA ALA A 278 17.46 -5.21 -4.44
C ALA A 278 17.58 -4.18 -3.31
N LEU A 279 16.50 -3.96 -2.56
CA LEU A 279 16.49 -3.04 -1.43
C LEU A 279 17.32 -3.50 -0.24
N GLY A 280 17.48 -4.82 -0.05
CA GLY A 280 18.30 -5.38 1.02
C GLY A 280 19.77 -4.96 0.95
N SER A 281 20.29 -4.68 -0.24
CA SER A 281 21.67 -4.20 -0.46
C SER A 281 21.73 -2.77 -1.01
N ALA A 282 20.63 -2.02 -0.97
CA ALA A 282 20.58 -0.69 -1.57
C ALA A 282 21.43 0.33 -0.82
N PRO A 283 22.22 1.16 -1.53
CA PRO A 283 22.77 2.38 -0.96
C PRO A 283 21.66 3.27 -0.41
N THR A 284 21.95 3.98 0.67
CA THR A 284 20.96 4.73 1.45
C THR A 284 20.18 5.78 0.62
N ASN A 285 20.83 6.40 -0.35
CA ASN A 285 20.30 7.48 -1.20
C ASN A 285 20.21 7.08 -2.68
N ALA A 286 20.21 5.79 -3.01
CA ALA A 286 20.09 5.36 -4.40
C ALA A 286 18.74 5.80 -5.01
N PRO A 287 18.73 6.56 -6.13
CA PRO A 287 17.49 7.05 -6.73
C PRO A 287 16.51 5.92 -7.08
N TRP A 288 17.02 4.80 -7.61
CA TRP A 288 16.24 3.61 -7.90
C TRP A 288 15.61 3.00 -6.64
N ALA A 289 16.29 3.05 -5.49
CA ALA A 289 15.74 2.52 -4.24
C ALA A 289 14.56 3.36 -3.75
N THR A 290 14.64 4.68 -3.88
CA THR A 290 13.53 5.59 -3.60
C THR A 290 12.33 5.30 -4.51
N ALA A 291 12.58 5.11 -5.81
CA ALA A 291 11.54 4.76 -6.78
C ALA A 291 10.88 3.41 -6.49
N ILE A 292 11.64 2.41 -6.05
CA ILE A 292 11.11 1.11 -5.61
C ILE A 292 10.25 1.26 -4.36
N ARG A 293 10.74 1.94 -3.31
CA ARG A 293 10.01 2.11 -2.05
C ARG A 293 8.66 2.78 -2.27
N ALA A 294 8.59 3.79 -3.14
CA ALA A 294 7.36 4.50 -3.46
C ALA A 294 6.26 3.61 -4.08
N GLN A 295 6.63 2.48 -4.69
CA GLN A 295 5.70 1.57 -5.36
C GLN A 295 5.47 0.27 -4.58
N MET A 296 6.18 0.07 -3.47
CA MET A 296 6.23 -1.24 -2.80
C MET A 296 4.89 -1.65 -2.19
N ASP A 297 4.12 -0.72 -1.62
CA ASP A 297 2.85 -1.05 -0.96
C ASP A 297 1.81 -1.57 -1.97
N ASP A 298 1.67 -0.88 -3.11
CA ASP A 298 0.80 -1.32 -4.21
C ASP A 298 1.30 -2.66 -4.78
N LEU A 299 2.62 -2.81 -4.96
CA LEU A 299 3.18 -4.04 -5.47
C LEU A 299 2.99 -5.23 -4.52
N ALA A 300 3.15 -5.02 -3.21
CA ALA A 300 2.91 -6.02 -2.18
C ALA A 300 1.46 -6.51 -2.23
N PHE A 301 0.50 -5.58 -2.31
CA PHE A 301 -0.92 -5.92 -2.45
C PHE A 301 -1.17 -6.76 -3.71
N ARG A 302 -0.63 -6.34 -4.86
CA ARG A 302 -0.77 -7.08 -6.13
C ARG A 302 -0.08 -8.45 -6.11
N ALA A 303 1.01 -8.58 -5.35
CA ALA A 303 1.71 -9.84 -5.11
C ALA A 303 0.98 -10.75 -4.10
N GLY A 304 -0.09 -10.28 -3.45
CA GLY A 304 -0.82 -11.03 -2.41
C GLY A 304 -0.12 -11.02 -1.05
N VAL A 305 0.74 -10.05 -0.79
CA VAL A 305 1.48 -9.85 0.47
C VAL A 305 0.76 -8.78 1.30
N PHE A 306 -0.09 -9.20 2.24
CA PHE A 306 -0.95 -8.29 3.02
C PHE A 306 -0.35 -7.82 4.36
N ASN A 307 0.79 -8.39 4.77
CA ASN A 307 1.52 -8.04 6.00
C ASN A 307 3.01 -7.93 5.68
N ALA A 308 3.36 -7.15 4.64
CA ALA A 308 4.75 -6.88 4.33
C ALA A 308 5.42 -6.22 5.53
N ALA A 309 6.64 -6.65 5.87
CA ALA A 309 7.44 -5.92 6.84
C ALA A 309 7.67 -4.50 6.32
N PRO A 310 7.61 -3.46 7.17
CA PRO A 310 7.95 -2.11 6.76
C PRO A 310 9.35 -2.14 6.16
N ILE A 311 9.47 -1.74 4.90
CA ILE A 311 10.79 -1.55 4.30
C ILE A 311 11.33 -0.26 4.89
N PRO A 312 12.49 -0.29 5.58
CA PRO A 312 13.07 0.92 6.12
C PRO A 312 13.22 1.96 5.00
N ALA A 313 12.67 3.15 5.23
CA ALA A 313 13.05 4.30 4.42
C ALA A 313 14.58 4.38 4.54
N GLY A 314 15.28 4.38 3.41
CA GLY A 314 16.73 4.57 3.45
C GLY A 314 17.00 5.81 4.30
N ASN A 315 17.87 5.68 5.31
CA ASN A 315 18.12 6.75 6.27
C ASN A 315 18.33 8.08 5.55
N PRO A 316 17.78 9.21 6.02
CA PRO A 316 18.01 10.50 5.38
C PRO A 316 19.52 10.72 5.21
N GLY A 317 19.98 10.69 3.95
CA GLY A 317 21.29 11.18 3.57
C GLY A 317 21.15 12.63 3.10
N PRO A 318 22.26 13.38 3.00
CA PRO A 318 22.23 14.70 2.37
C PRO A 318 21.58 14.58 0.98
N GLY A 319 20.65 15.47 0.67
CA GLY A 319 20.05 15.59 -0.66
C GLY A 319 21.08 16.06 -1.69
N GLU A 320 20.69 16.07 -2.97
CA GLU A 320 21.54 16.55 -4.06
C GLU A 320 21.97 18.02 -3.85
N ASP A 321 21.04 18.85 -3.38
CA ASP A 321 21.28 20.25 -2.98
C ASP A 321 22.29 20.38 -1.82
N ASP A 322 22.26 19.45 -0.86
CA ASP A 322 23.18 19.45 0.28
C ASP A 322 24.60 19.06 -0.16
N ILE A 323 24.72 18.19 -1.17
CA ILE A 323 26.00 17.78 -1.75
C ILE A 323 26.60 18.92 -2.58
N GLU A 324 25.80 19.63 -3.37
CA GLU A 324 26.24 20.80 -4.13
C GLU A 324 26.66 21.95 -3.21
N ALA A 325 25.88 22.20 -2.15
CA ALA A 325 26.26 23.15 -1.11
C ALA A 325 27.58 22.76 -0.43
N ALA A 326 27.77 21.48 -0.10
CA ALA A 326 29.01 20.97 0.50
C ALA A 326 30.24 21.09 -0.43
N ALA A 327 30.05 21.01 -1.75
CA ALA A 327 31.12 21.19 -2.72
C ALA A 327 31.67 22.62 -2.75
N SER A 328 30.85 23.61 -2.37
CA SER A 328 31.22 25.02 -2.30
C SER A 328 31.94 25.42 -1.00
N LEU A 329 31.96 24.54 0.01
CA LEU A 329 32.59 24.81 1.31
C LEU A 329 34.12 24.72 1.26
N THR A 330 34.78 25.56 2.06
CA THR A 330 36.22 25.43 2.34
C THR A 330 36.52 24.14 3.10
N ALA A 331 37.79 23.71 3.12
CA ALA A 331 38.20 22.51 3.85
C ALA A 331 37.89 22.59 5.36
N GLN A 332 37.97 23.79 5.95
CA GLN A 332 37.69 24.02 7.37
C GLN A 332 36.18 23.93 7.65
N GLU A 333 35.34 24.61 6.85
CA GLU A 333 33.88 24.58 6.99
C GLU A 333 33.32 23.16 6.72
N ARG A 334 33.93 22.43 5.78
CA ARG A 334 33.58 21.03 5.52
C ARG A 334 33.88 20.16 6.72
N GLN A 335 35.00 20.37 7.41
CA GLN A 335 35.35 19.64 8.63
C GLN A 335 34.37 19.94 9.77
N GLU A 336 34.00 21.22 9.96
CA GLU A 336 33.01 21.63 10.98
C GLU A 336 31.61 21.06 10.69
N MET A 337 31.20 21.05 9.43
CA MET A 337 29.95 20.41 8.99
C MET A 337 29.97 18.90 9.26
N ILE A 338 31.06 18.20 8.91
CA ILE A 338 31.20 16.75 9.17
C ILE A 338 31.11 16.47 10.67
N LEU A 339 31.81 17.25 11.50
CA LEU A 339 31.75 17.11 12.96
C LEU A 339 30.33 17.31 13.48
N GLY A 340 29.62 18.34 13.02
CA GLY A 340 28.23 18.59 13.41
C GLY A 340 27.28 17.45 13.03
N MET A 341 27.44 16.88 11.83
CA MET A 341 26.66 15.73 11.37
C MET A 341 26.94 14.46 12.20
N VAL A 342 28.21 14.24 12.57
CA VAL A 342 28.63 13.12 13.41
C VAL A 342 28.04 13.26 14.82
N GLU A 343 28.06 14.45 15.40
CA GLU A 343 27.43 14.70 16.71
C GLU A 343 25.92 14.48 16.66
N GLN A 344 25.23 15.03 15.66
CA GLN A 344 23.79 14.86 15.53
C GLN A 344 23.40 13.38 15.37
N LEU A 345 24.17 12.62 14.59
CA LEU A 345 23.96 11.18 14.44
C LEU A 345 24.22 10.45 15.77
N SER A 346 25.28 10.80 16.49
CA SER A 346 25.61 10.25 17.81
C SER A 346 24.49 10.50 18.83
N ASP A 347 24.02 11.74 18.94
CA ASP A 347 22.96 12.13 19.88
C ASP A 347 21.64 11.44 19.58
N ARG A 348 21.27 11.34 18.29
CA ARG A 348 20.07 10.63 17.87
C ARG A 348 20.16 9.14 18.19
N LEU A 349 21.29 8.49 17.88
CA LEU A 349 21.46 7.06 18.17
C LEU A 349 21.44 6.77 19.67
N ALA A 350 22.00 7.66 20.48
CA ALA A 350 21.96 7.54 21.94
C ALA A 350 20.54 7.73 22.53
N THR A 351 19.65 8.48 21.87
CA THR A 351 18.32 8.83 22.39
C THR A 351 17.19 7.96 21.81
N GLU A 352 17.21 7.72 20.51
CA GLU A 352 16.16 7.01 19.77
C GLU A 352 16.55 5.56 19.43
N GLY A 353 17.82 5.20 19.62
CA GLY A 353 18.39 3.97 19.07
C GLY A 353 18.55 4.07 17.55
N GLY A 354 18.94 2.95 16.92
CA GLY A 354 19.07 2.90 15.46
C GLY A 354 19.39 1.50 14.96
N SER A 355 19.48 1.35 13.64
CA SER A 355 19.80 0.10 12.97
C SER A 355 21.31 -0.19 12.98
N PRO A 356 21.76 -1.45 12.83
CA PRO A 356 23.18 -1.80 12.76
C PRO A 356 23.97 -0.97 11.74
N GLU A 357 23.33 -0.61 10.63
CA GLU A 357 23.91 0.22 9.56
C GLU A 357 24.11 1.68 9.98
N GLU A 358 23.26 2.21 10.87
CA GLU A 358 23.40 3.56 11.42
C GLU A 358 24.57 3.63 12.41
N TRP A 359 24.68 2.63 13.29
CA TRP A 359 25.80 2.48 14.20
C TRP A 359 27.12 2.28 13.43
N ALA A 360 27.12 1.44 12.40
CA ALA A 360 28.27 1.24 11.51
C ALA A 360 28.71 2.55 10.82
N ARG A 361 27.76 3.38 10.39
CA ARG A 361 28.04 4.68 9.79
C ARG A 361 28.70 5.64 10.77
N LEU A 362 28.21 5.70 12.01
CA LEU A 362 28.82 6.53 13.06
C LEU A 362 30.27 6.09 13.34
N ILE A 363 30.50 4.79 13.48
CA ILE A 363 31.85 4.21 13.69
C ILE A 363 32.78 4.58 12.54
N GLY A 364 32.34 4.40 11.29
CA GLY A 364 33.11 4.76 10.10
C GLY A 364 33.42 6.26 10.03
N ALA A 365 32.43 7.12 10.32
CA ALA A 365 32.61 8.57 10.29
C ALA A 365 33.61 9.07 11.35
N LEU A 366 33.55 8.51 12.56
CA LEU A 366 34.52 8.80 13.62
C LEU A 366 35.94 8.36 13.22
N GLY A 367 36.07 7.21 12.55
CA GLY A 367 37.34 6.75 11.98
C GLY A 367 37.93 7.71 10.94
N VAL A 368 37.10 8.24 10.03
CA VAL A 368 37.52 9.20 8.99
C VAL A 368 37.95 10.53 9.61
N VAL A 369 37.25 11.00 10.64
CA VAL A 369 37.60 12.22 11.39
C VAL A 369 38.85 12.02 12.27
N GLY A 370 39.24 10.77 12.54
CA GLY A 370 40.41 10.41 13.35
C GLY A 370 40.10 10.27 14.84
N ASP A 371 38.83 10.24 15.24
CA ASP A 371 38.40 10.07 16.63
C ASP A 371 38.21 8.59 16.96
N ILE A 372 39.35 7.89 17.04
CA ILE A 372 39.39 6.43 17.21
C ILE A 372 38.87 6.00 18.59
N ASP A 373 39.09 6.83 19.62
CA ASP A 373 38.65 6.53 20.98
C ASP A 373 37.12 6.50 21.06
N ARG A 374 36.43 7.48 20.46
CA ARG A 374 34.97 7.45 20.37
C ARG A 374 34.47 6.35 19.46
N ALA A 375 35.12 6.10 18.32
CA ALA A 375 34.74 4.99 17.44
C ALA A 375 34.78 3.65 18.18
N THR A 376 35.77 3.46 19.05
CA THR A 376 35.92 2.27 19.91
C THR A 376 34.79 2.16 20.94
N ALA A 377 34.44 3.27 21.60
CA ALA A 377 33.34 3.29 22.57
C ALA A 377 31.99 2.99 21.91
N ILE A 378 31.68 3.65 20.78
CA ILE A 378 30.45 3.42 20.02
C ILE A 378 30.38 1.99 19.49
N TYR A 379 31.50 1.41 19.04
CA TYR A 379 31.53 0.01 18.61
C TYR A 379 31.20 -0.95 19.75
N ALA A 380 31.79 -0.76 20.93
CA ALA A 380 31.49 -1.59 22.10
C ALA A 380 30.02 -1.48 22.54
N GLU A 381 29.46 -0.27 22.51
CA GLU A 381 28.05 -0.03 22.79
C GLU A 381 27.15 -0.74 21.77
N ALA A 382 27.44 -0.60 20.47
CA ALA A 382 26.69 -1.29 19.42
C ALA A 382 26.74 -2.81 19.58
N GLN A 383 27.89 -3.39 19.94
CA GLN A 383 28.01 -4.83 20.20
C GLN A 383 27.11 -5.28 21.36
N SER A 384 26.97 -4.45 22.40
CA SER A 384 26.04 -4.74 23.50
C SER A 384 24.58 -4.67 23.03
N VAL A 385 24.22 -3.65 22.25
CA VAL A 385 22.85 -3.44 21.74
C VAL A 385 22.42 -4.56 20.80
N PHE A 386 23.33 -5.09 19.96
CA PHE A 386 23.04 -6.12 18.96
C PHE A 386 23.60 -7.50 19.29
N SER A 387 23.80 -7.79 20.58
CA SER A 387 24.44 -9.04 21.04
C SER A 387 23.77 -10.33 20.55
N ASP A 388 22.47 -10.31 20.29
CA ASP A 388 21.70 -11.46 19.81
C ASP A 388 21.55 -11.53 18.27
N ASN A 389 22.25 -10.67 17.52
CA ASN A 389 22.13 -10.58 16.06
C ASN A 389 23.49 -10.71 15.35
N ASP A 390 23.82 -11.94 14.94
CA ASP A 390 25.08 -12.27 14.26
C ASP A 390 25.34 -11.43 12.99
N ASN A 391 24.28 -11.12 12.23
CA ASN A 391 24.40 -10.30 11.02
C ASN A 391 24.73 -8.84 11.36
N ALA A 392 24.08 -8.28 12.39
CA ALA A 392 24.40 -6.95 12.88
C ALA A 392 25.85 -6.86 13.39
N LEU A 393 26.32 -7.88 14.12
CA LEU A 393 27.69 -7.94 14.61
C LEU A 393 28.72 -7.99 13.46
N ALA A 394 28.41 -8.69 12.36
CA ALA A 394 29.25 -8.72 11.18
C ALA A 394 29.36 -7.34 10.49
N ILE A 395 28.23 -6.63 10.35
CA ILE A 395 28.17 -5.27 9.79
C ILE A 395 29.01 -4.30 10.64
N LEU A 396 28.84 -4.35 11.96
CA LEU A 396 29.57 -3.49 12.89
C LEU A 396 31.08 -3.80 12.90
N GLY A 397 31.45 -5.08 12.85
CA GLY A 397 32.85 -5.51 12.78
C GLY A 397 33.56 -5.01 11.52
N ALA A 398 32.89 -5.07 10.37
CA ALA A 398 33.43 -4.53 9.12
C ALA A 398 33.68 -3.01 9.20
N ALA A 399 32.74 -2.27 9.80
CA ALA A 399 32.90 -0.83 10.01
C ALA A 399 34.02 -0.48 11.00
N ALA A 400 34.16 -1.24 12.09
CA ALA A 400 35.22 -1.06 13.07
C ALA A 400 36.62 -1.33 12.49
N ALA A 401 36.76 -2.35 11.63
CA ALA A 401 38.00 -2.61 10.91
C ALA A 401 38.36 -1.48 9.95
N GLN A 402 37.40 -0.95 9.20
CA GLN A 402 37.61 0.21 8.32
C GLN A 402 37.97 1.48 9.07
N ALA A 403 37.39 1.68 10.26
CA ALA A 403 37.67 2.80 11.13
C ALA A 403 39.00 2.70 11.89
N GLY A 404 39.73 1.59 11.78
CA GLY A 404 40.99 1.37 12.52
C GLY A 404 40.80 1.07 14.02
N VAL A 405 39.59 0.71 14.43
CA VAL A 405 39.23 0.34 15.82
C VAL A 405 39.67 -1.09 16.14
N THR A 406 39.63 -1.98 15.14
CA THR A 406 40.05 -3.39 15.26
C THR A 406 41.08 -3.70 14.18
N GLN A 407 42.12 -4.47 14.52
CA GLN A 407 43.18 -4.91 13.60
C GLN A 407 42.82 -6.21 12.89
#